data_AF-H0PT27-F1
#
_entry.id   AF-H0PT27-F1
#
_cell.length_a   1.000
_cell.length_b   1.000
_cell.length_c   1.000
_cell.angle_alpha   90.00
_cell.angle_beta   90.00
_cell.angle_gamma   90.00
#
_symmetry.space_group_name_H-M   'P 1'
#
loop_
_entity.id
_entity.type
_entity.pdbx_description
1 polymer ?
#
loop_
_entity_poly.entity_id
_entity_poly.type
_entity_poly.pdbx_seq_one_letter_code
_entity_poly.pdbx_strand_id
1 'polypeptide(L)'
;MTRLIVGPFNRVEGDLEVTLDISDGRVASAQVNSPLFRGFEQILLGKDPRDALVFVPRICGICSVSQSAAAARALGDAMGLTPPPNGELAANLILANENLADHFTHFYLFFMPDFARDAYAGRPWFDAARARFKAVEGAATADALPARASFLQILGILAGKWPHSLTLQPGGSARGIGPSEKIRVHALLRQFRGWLERRLFGDSLEAIAGLDSIAALEAWKASRAPASSDFRLFLEIADALALDRLGRATDRFLSYGNYPLAGSPLFARGVWHAATATLAPVAHTDIAEDASHAWMADAHPRHPWQGDTRVDIDRPGAYSWCKAPRLKGEVVECGALARQVVDGHPLIRELVARSGGNVANRVIARLLEFARVVPAMESWIRAIEPGELFCQQGAMPDEAQGLGMVEAARGALGHWLVVRQGRIANYQVVAPTTWNFSPRDAAGTPGALEQALVGTPVGQGEAVPLAVQHVVRSFDPCMVCTVH
;
A
#
# COMPACT_ATOMS: atom_id res chain seq x y z
N MET A 1 6.19 23.31 -25.47
CA MET A 1 5.63 22.30 -24.56
C MET A 1 4.42 21.67 -25.22
N THR A 2 4.23 20.36 -25.04
CA THR A 2 3.07 19.61 -25.54
C THR A 2 2.31 19.03 -24.36
N ARG A 3 0.99 19.19 -24.31
CA ARG A 3 0.17 18.56 -23.27
C ARG A 3 -0.31 17.18 -23.73
N LEU A 4 -0.18 16.19 -22.86
CA LEU A 4 -0.65 14.82 -23.07
C LEU A 4 -1.50 14.40 -21.88
N ILE A 5 -2.71 13.88 -22.15
CA ILE A 5 -3.55 13.26 -21.13
C ILE A 5 -3.35 11.74 -21.25
N VAL A 6 -2.90 11.10 -20.17
CA VAL A 6 -2.66 9.67 -20.10
C VAL A 6 -3.74 9.06 -19.20
N GLY A 7 -4.66 8.30 -19.78
CA GLY A 7 -5.76 7.67 -19.07
C GLY A 7 -6.81 7.07 -20.01
N PRO A 8 -7.75 6.27 -19.50
CA PRO A 8 -7.72 5.67 -18.17
C PRO A 8 -6.59 4.62 -18.08
N PHE A 9 -5.85 4.59 -16.98
CA PHE A 9 -4.85 3.54 -16.77
C PHE A 9 -5.55 2.19 -16.57
N ASN A 10 -5.09 1.14 -17.25
CA ASN A 10 -5.52 -0.24 -16.96
C ASN A 10 -4.60 -0.92 -15.93
N ARG A 11 -5.04 -2.03 -15.31
CA ARG A 11 -4.28 -2.73 -14.25
C ARG A 11 -3.86 -1.80 -13.11
N VAL A 12 -4.81 -0.98 -12.71
CA VAL A 12 -4.84 -0.17 -11.49
C VAL A 12 -6.20 -0.41 -10.85
N GLU A 13 -6.39 -0.07 -9.59
CA GLU A 13 -7.72 -0.08 -8.98
C GLU A 13 -8.34 1.32 -9.08
N GLY A 14 -9.61 1.38 -9.49
CA GLY A 14 -10.32 2.62 -9.79
C GLY A 14 -9.86 3.32 -11.08
N ASP A 15 -10.46 4.46 -11.38
CA ASP A 15 -10.09 5.29 -12.53
C ASP A 15 -8.93 6.23 -12.17
N LEU A 16 -7.90 6.28 -13.02
CA LEU A 16 -6.78 7.20 -12.93
C LEU A 16 -6.57 7.90 -14.26
N GLU A 17 -6.42 9.22 -14.22
CA GLU A 17 -5.98 10.04 -15.34
C GLU A 17 -4.81 10.93 -14.87
N VAL A 18 -3.83 11.12 -15.75
CA VAL A 18 -2.70 12.00 -15.49
C VAL A 18 -2.51 12.96 -16.67
N THR A 19 -2.60 14.26 -16.40
CA THR A 19 -2.22 15.28 -17.38
C THR A 19 -0.73 15.56 -17.24
N LEU A 20 0.00 15.54 -18.36
CA LEU A 20 1.44 15.76 -18.45
C LEU A 20 1.72 16.93 -19.39
N ASP A 21 2.53 17.89 -18.95
CA ASP A 21 3.16 18.87 -19.84
C ASP A 21 4.57 18.38 -20.18
N ILE A 22 4.88 18.30 -21.47
CA ILE A 22 6.11 17.70 -22.00
C ILE A 22 7.01 18.79 -22.57
N SER A 23 8.30 18.76 -22.20
CA SER A 23 9.37 19.52 -22.84
C SER A 23 10.53 18.58 -23.17
N ASP A 24 11.16 18.75 -24.34
CA ASP A 24 12.41 18.07 -24.70
C ASP A 24 12.38 16.53 -24.55
N GLY A 25 11.23 15.93 -24.88
CA GLY A 25 11.00 14.48 -24.78
C GLY A 25 10.87 13.97 -23.34
N ARG A 26 10.58 14.84 -22.36
CA ARG A 26 10.41 14.50 -20.94
C ARG A 26 9.22 15.22 -20.32
N VAL A 27 8.66 14.64 -19.27
CA VAL A 27 7.65 15.31 -18.43
C VAL A 27 8.29 16.49 -17.70
N ALA A 28 7.75 17.69 -17.90
CA ALA A 28 8.12 18.91 -17.20
C ALA A 28 7.23 19.16 -15.98
N SER A 29 5.93 18.87 -16.09
CA SER A 29 4.96 18.88 -14.98
C SER A 29 3.90 17.80 -15.17
N ALA A 30 3.32 17.35 -14.06
CA ALA A 30 2.20 16.43 -14.02
C ALA A 30 1.07 16.97 -13.13
N GLN A 31 -0.15 16.54 -13.41
CA GLN A 31 -1.34 16.68 -12.56
C GLN A 31 -2.04 15.32 -12.47
N VAL A 32 -2.29 14.85 -11.24
CA VAL A 32 -2.92 13.54 -10.97
C VAL A 32 -4.41 13.73 -10.65
N ASN A 33 -5.26 13.26 -11.56
CA ASN A 33 -6.72 13.34 -11.45
C ASN A 33 -7.28 12.00 -10.93
N SER A 34 -7.97 12.06 -9.80
CA SER A 34 -8.87 11.01 -9.32
C SER A 34 -10.31 11.44 -9.65
N PRO A 35 -11.00 10.85 -10.65
CA PRO A 35 -12.22 11.41 -11.24
C PRO A 35 -13.54 10.92 -10.62
N LEU A 36 -13.49 9.94 -9.71
CA LEU A 36 -14.65 9.39 -8.98
C LEU A 36 -14.78 10.03 -7.59
N PHE A 37 -16.00 10.14 -7.03
CA PHE A 37 -16.23 10.42 -5.61
C PHE A 37 -17.39 9.58 -5.06
N ARG A 38 -17.33 9.20 -3.78
CA ARG A 38 -18.37 8.35 -3.13
C ARG A 38 -18.83 8.83 -1.75
N GLY A 39 -18.02 9.60 -1.01
CA GLY A 39 -18.45 10.26 0.22
C GLY A 39 -18.87 9.33 1.38
N PHE A 40 -18.15 8.22 1.59
CA PHE A 40 -18.22 7.42 2.82
C PHE A 40 -18.08 8.28 4.08
N GLU A 41 -17.20 9.28 4.08
CA GLU A 41 -17.02 10.22 5.20
C GLU A 41 -18.34 10.96 5.54
N GLN A 42 -19.07 11.41 4.53
CA GLN A 42 -20.41 12.02 4.71
C GLN A 42 -21.48 10.97 5.07
N ILE A 43 -21.47 9.80 4.42
CA ILE A 43 -22.45 8.72 4.64
C ILE A 43 -22.47 8.26 6.10
N LEU A 44 -21.31 8.27 6.77
CA LEU A 44 -21.17 7.85 8.16
C LEU A 44 -21.75 8.82 9.18
N LEU A 45 -21.94 10.10 8.85
CA LEU A 45 -22.46 11.08 9.78
C LEU A 45 -23.85 10.67 10.32
N GLY A 46 -24.03 10.80 11.63
CA GLY A 46 -25.28 10.44 12.33
C GLY A 46 -25.54 8.94 12.50
N LYS A 47 -24.66 8.04 12.03
CA LYS A 47 -24.80 6.58 12.23
C LYS A 47 -24.38 6.12 13.62
N ASP A 48 -24.66 4.87 13.95
CA ASP A 48 -24.02 4.19 15.08
C ASP A 48 -22.51 4.04 14.78
N PRO A 49 -21.59 4.34 15.71
CA PRO A 49 -20.16 4.21 15.46
C PRO A 49 -19.73 2.82 14.96
N ARG A 50 -20.42 1.75 15.38
CA ARG A 50 -20.10 0.37 14.97
C ARG A 50 -20.45 0.09 13.52
N ASP A 51 -21.35 0.87 12.90
CA ASP A 51 -21.67 0.76 11.47
C ASP A 51 -20.43 1.02 10.60
N ALA A 52 -19.42 1.76 11.10
CA ALA A 52 -18.16 1.96 10.39
C ALA A 52 -17.51 0.64 9.93
N LEU A 53 -17.59 -0.43 10.75
CA LEU A 53 -17.09 -1.77 10.43
C LEU A 53 -17.81 -2.43 9.24
N VAL A 54 -19.02 -1.95 8.89
CA VAL A 54 -19.77 -2.40 7.72
C VAL A 54 -19.49 -1.49 6.53
N PHE A 55 -19.49 -0.17 6.71
CA PHE A 55 -19.34 0.79 5.62
C PHE A 55 -17.90 0.91 5.10
N VAL A 56 -16.91 1.25 5.94
CA VAL A 56 -15.55 1.56 5.44
C VAL A 56 -14.85 0.44 4.67
N PRO A 57 -15.08 -0.87 4.95
CA PRO A 57 -14.49 -1.92 4.13
C PRO A 57 -14.95 -1.90 2.68
N ARG A 58 -16.06 -1.21 2.34
CA ARG A 58 -16.53 -1.01 0.96
C ARG A 58 -15.89 0.19 0.27
N ILE A 59 -15.01 0.93 0.96
CA ILE A 59 -14.12 1.89 0.30
C ILE A 59 -13.34 1.14 -0.79
N CYS A 60 -12.70 0.00 -0.52
CA CYS A 60 -12.04 -0.79 -1.57
C CYS A 60 -12.24 -2.30 -1.41
N GLY A 61 -12.44 -3.00 -2.54
CA GLY A 61 -12.50 -4.47 -2.58
C GLY A 61 -11.15 -5.16 -2.47
N ILE A 62 -10.04 -4.47 -2.76
CA ILE A 62 -8.67 -5.02 -2.67
C ILE A 62 -8.13 -4.92 -1.24
N CYS A 63 -8.12 -3.71 -0.65
CA CYS A 63 -7.61 -3.46 0.71
C CYS A 63 -8.72 -3.38 1.77
N SER A 64 -9.74 -4.22 1.63
CA SER A 64 -10.95 -4.23 2.47
C SER A 64 -10.69 -4.55 3.94
N VAL A 65 -9.74 -5.44 4.22
CA VAL A 65 -9.32 -5.85 5.57
C VAL A 65 -8.52 -4.75 6.23
N SER A 66 -7.69 -4.03 5.47
CA SER A 66 -6.94 -2.86 5.95
C SER A 66 -7.88 -1.77 6.46
N GLN A 67 -8.94 -1.50 5.70
CA GLN A 67 -10.05 -0.61 6.08
C GLN A 67 -10.80 -1.13 7.33
N SER A 68 -11.13 -2.43 7.40
CA SER A 68 -11.71 -3.04 8.62
C SER A 68 -10.79 -2.91 9.84
N ALA A 69 -9.48 -3.09 9.67
CA ALA A 69 -8.49 -3.03 10.74
C ALA A 69 -8.33 -1.62 11.30
N ALA A 70 -8.33 -0.61 10.43
CA ALA A 70 -8.29 0.79 10.85
C ALA A 70 -9.57 1.20 11.59
N ALA A 71 -10.77 0.86 11.07
CA ALA A 71 -12.02 1.12 11.78
C ALA A 71 -12.11 0.38 13.13
N ALA A 72 -11.69 -0.89 13.19
CA ALA A 72 -11.64 -1.65 14.42
C ALA A 72 -10.70 -1.00 15.45
N ARG A 73 -9.50 -0.54 15.06
CA ARG A 73 -8.61 0.20 15.95
C ARG A 73 -9.18 1.54 16.41
N ALA A 74 -9.79 2.32 15.52
CA ALA A 74 -10.41 3.60 15.88
C ALA A 74 -11.55 3.40 16.90
N LEU A 75 -12.37 2.37 16.72
CA LEU A 75 -13.41 2.02 17.69
C LEU A 75 -12.82 1.47 18.99
N GLY A 76 -11.78 0.63 18.92
CA GLY A 76 -11.11 0.09 20.10
C GLY A 76 -10.52 1.18 21.00
N ASP A 77 -9.83 2.15 20.38
CA ASP A 77 -9.29 3.36 21.02
C ASP A 77 -10.40 4.19 21.68
N ALA A 78 -11.48 4.50 20.95
CA ALA A 78 -12.64 5.21 21.50
C ALA A 78 -13.39 4.47 22.62
N MET A 79 -13.29 3.13 22.67
CA MET A 79 -13.89 2.28 23.71
C MET A 79 -12.92 1.96 24.86
N GLY A 80 -11.65 2.39 24.78
CA GLY A 80 -10.61 2.02 25.76
C GLY A 80 -10.29 0.52 25.79
N LEU A 81 -10.49 -0.20 24.68
CA LEU A 81 -10.27 -1.64 24.58
C LEU A 81 -8.86 -1.98 24.08
N THR A 82 -8.25 -3.00 24.70
CA THR A 82 -7.00 -3.61 24.24
C THR A 82 -7.30 -5.03 23.76
N PRO A 83 -6.90 -5.45 22.54
CA PRO A 83 -7.12 -6.80 22.09
C PRO A 83 -6.34 -7.82 22.95
N PRO A 84 -6.90 -9.02 23.20
CA PRO A 84 -6.16 -10.10 23.84
C PRO A 84 -5.08 -10.65 22.87
N PRO A 85 -4.04 -11.36 23.34
CA PRO A 85 -2.92 -11.81 22.49
C PRO A 85 -3.36 -12.61 21.25
N ASN A 86 -4.31 -13.53 21.40
CA ASN A 86 -4.91 -14.27 20.27
C ASN A 86 -5.65 -13.35 19.28
N GLY A 87 -6.27 -12.28 19.76
CA GLY A 87 -6.92 -11.26 18.94
C GLY A 87 -5.94 -10.43 18.12
N GLU A 88 -4.82 -10.02 18.74
CA GLU A 88 -3.73 -9.29 18.08
C GLU A 88 -3.04 -10.19 17.03
N LEU A 89 -2.72 -11.44 17.38
CA LEU A 89 -2.16 -12.44 16.46
C LEU A 89 -3.09 -12.73 15.27
N ALA A 90 -4.40 -12.91 15.51
CA ALA A 90 -5.38 -13.12 14.46
C ALA A 90 -5.51 -11.88 13.55
N ALA A 91 -5.56 -10.67 14.12
CA ALA A 91 -5.60 -9.43 13.34
C ALA A 91 -4.36 -9.25 12.47
N ASN A 92 -3.17 -9.57 12.98
CA ASN A 92 -1.92 -9.52 12.21
C ASN A 92 -1.89 -10.54 11.07
N LEU A 93 -2.30 -11.78 11.31
CA LEU A 93 -2.40 -12.80 10.26
C LEU A 93 -3.39 -12.40 9.16
N ILE A 94 -4.55 -11.85 9.55
CA ILE A 94 -5.60 -11.39 8.65
C ILE A 94 -5.11 -10.20 7.79
N LEU A 95 -4.51 -9.18 8.41
CA LEU A 95 -3.97 -8.02 7.69
C LEU A 95 -2.77 -8.39 6.81
N ALA A 96 -1.86 -9.23 7.29
CA ALA A 96 -0.71 -9.69 6.53
C ALA A 96 -1.10 -10.54 5.31
N ASN A 97 -2.15 -11.36 5.42
CA ASN A 97 -2.65 -12.13 4.28
C ASN A 97 -3.20 -11.22 3.17
N GLU A 98 -3.99 -10.19 3.51
CA GLU A 98 -4.42 -9.20 2.50
C GLU A 98 -3.22 -8.45 1.91
N ASN A 99 -2.35 -7.89 2.75
CA ASN A 99 -1.21 -7.09 2.29
C ASN A 99 -0.27 -7.86 1.34
N LEU A 100 0.06 -9.11 1.67
CA LEU A 100 0.87 -9.95 0.80
C LEU A 100 0.11 -10.45 -0.44
N ALA A 101 -1.19 -10.73 -0.35
CA ALA A 101 -1.99 -11.09 -1.52
C ALA A 101 -2.15 -9.92 -2.50
N ASP A 102 -2.19 -8.68 -2.01
CA ASP A 102 -2.20 -7.44 -2.80
C ASP A 102 -0.86 -7.26 -3.53
N HIS A 103 0.27 -7.27 -2.81
CA HIS A 103 1.62 -7.24 -3.41
C HIS A 103 1.84 -8.31 -4.48
N PHE A 104 1.26 -9.50 -4.28
CA PHE A 104 1.33 -10.60 -5.23
C PHE A 104 0.52 -10.30 -6.49
N THR A 105 -0.67 -9.72 -6.32
CA THR A 105 -1.52 -9.24 -7.42
C THR A 105 -0.80 -8.16 -8.22
N HIS A 106 -0.23 -7.19 -7.51
CA HIS A 106 0.55 -6.09 -8.06
C HIS A 106 1.68 -6.61 -8.94
N PHE A 107 2.57 -7.44 -8.39
CA PHE A 107 3.75 -7.89 -9.14
C PHE A 107 3.38 -8.74 -10.35
N TYR A 108 2.54 -9.77 -10.18
CA TYR A 108 2.25 -10.75 -11.23
C TYR A 108 1.21 -10.31 -12.26
N LEU A 109 0.19 -9.54 -11.86
CA LEU A 109 -0.93 -9.19 -12.74
C LEU A 109 -0.89 -7.73 -13.20
N PHE A 110 -0.31 -6.82 -12.40
CA PHE A 110 -0.35 -5.39 -12.72
C PHE A 110 0.97 -4.87 -13.29
N PHE A 111 2.10 -5.16 -12.65
CA PHE A 111 3.39 -4.57 -12.96
C PHE A 111 4.19 -5.36 -14.01
N MET A 112 4.54 -6.62 -13.73
CA MET A 112 5.41 -7.40 -14.62
C MET A 112 4.90 -7.59 -16.06
N PRO A 113 3.57 -7.66 -16.34
CA PRO A 113 3.08 -7.73 -17.71
C PRO A 113 3.39 -6.49 -18.58
N ASP A 114 3.87 -5.38 -18.00
CA ASP A 114 4.35 -4.24 -18.80
C ASP A 114 5.66 -4.53 -19.55
N PHE A 115 6.51 -5.39 -19.01
CA PHE A 115 7.76 -5.79 -19.66
C PHE A 115 7.54 -6.86 -20.75
N ALA A 116 6.35 -7.48 -20.78
CA ALA A 116 5.92 -8.40 -21.83
C ALA A 116 5.27 -7.71 -23.06
N ARG A 117 5.37 -6.38 -23.16
CA ARG A 117 4.85 -5.59 -24.29
C ARG A 117 5.81 -5.60 -25.47
N ASP A 118 5.28 -5.70 -26.68
CA ASP A 118 6.08 -5.94 -27.89
C ASP A 118 7.00 -4.76 -28.27
N ALA A 119 6.80 -3.59 -27.66
CA ALA A 119 7.75 -2.47 -27.67
C ALA A 119 9.13 -2.78 -27.02
N TYR A 120 9.24 -3.88 -26.27
CA TYR A 120 10.50 -4.41 -25.74
C TYR A 120 11.09 -5.56 -26.57
N ALA A 121 10.52 -5.88 -27.73
CA ALA A 121 11.08 -6.89 -28.63
C ALA A 121 12.55 -6.61 -28.97
N GLY A 122 13.38 -7.66 -28.97
CA GLY A 122 14.83 -7.55 -29.18
C GLY A 122 15.65 -7.15 -27.94
N ARG A 123 15.04 -6.88 -26.79
CA ARG A 123 15.79 -6.81 -25.51
C ARG A 123 16.20 -8.22 -25.07
N PRO A 124 17.41 -8.46 -24.53
CA PRO A 124 17.89 -9.81 -24.21
C PRO A 124 16.99 -10.62 -23.26
N TRP A 125 16.32 -9.94 -22.33
CA TRP A 125 15.39 -10.54 -21.36
C TRP A 125 13.95 -10.68 -21.88
N PHE A 126 13.63 -10.14 -23.07
CA PHE A 126 12.24 -9.99 -23.53
C PHE A 126 11.52 -11.32 -23.69
N ASP A 127 12.14 -12.32 -24.31
CA ASP A 127 11.47 -13.60 -24.56
C ASP A 127 11.13 -14.33 -23.25
N ALA A 128 12.00 -14.24 -22.24
CA ALA A 128 11.71 -14.73 -20.89
C ALA A 128 10.57 -13.94 -20.22
N ALA A 129 10.60 -12.61 -20.30
CA ALA A 129 9.55 -11.75 -19.75
C ALA A 129 8.20 -11.98 -20.44
N ARG A 130 8.18 -12.19 -21.76
CA ARG A 130 6.99 -12.50 -22.54
C ARG A 130 6.44 -13.89 -22.18
N ALA A 131 7.27 -14.93 -22.25
CA ALA A 131 6.86 -16.30 -21.93
C ALA A 131 6.32 -16.44 -20.50
N ARG A 132 6.88 -15.66 -19.55
CA ARG A 132 6.40 -15.65 -18.16
C ARG A 132 5.20 -14.74 -17.95
N PHE A 133 5.23 -13.47 -18.36
CA PHE A 133 4.31 -12.43 -17.90
C PHE A 133 3.39 -11.81 -18.95
N LYS A 134 3.38 -12.24 -20.23
CA LYS A 134 2.40 -11.75 -21.21
C LYS A 134 0.99 -11.95 -20.64
N ALA A 135 0.17 -10.89 -20.62
CA ALA A 135 -1.17 -11.00 -20.08
C ALA A 135 -1.98 -12.08 -20.83
N VAL A 136 -2.71 -12.91 -20.09
CA VAL A 136 -3.48 -14.08 -20.58
C VAL A 136 -2.63 -15.24 -21.12
N GLU A 137 -1.62 -14.98 -21.94
CA GLU A 137 -0.79 -16.01 -22.61
C GLU A 137 0.38 -16.55 -21.76
N GLY A 138 0.90 -15.73 -20.85
CA GLY A 138 2.11 -16.02 -20.09
C GLY A 138 1.92 -17.02 -18.95
N ALA A 139 2.93 -17.87 -18.73
CA ALA A 139 2.88 -18.96 -17.76
C ALA A 139 2.65 -18.52 -16.29
N ALA A 140 2.92 -17.24 -15.96
CA ALA A 140 2.68 -16.70 -14.63
C ALA A 140 1.21 -16.75 -14.22
N THR A 141 0.26 -16.48 -15.12
CA THR A 141 -1.16 -16.45 -14.74
C THR A 141 -1.65 -17.82 -14.25
N ALA A 142 -1.26 -18.90 -14.93
CA ALA A 142 -1.64 -20.27 -14.57
C ALA A 142 -0.94 -20.80 -13.30
N ASP A 143 0.28 -20.34 -13.00
CA ASP A 143 1.09 -20.77 -11.85
C ASP A 143 0.81 -19.93 -10.58
N ALA A 144 0.68 -18.61 -10.75
CA ALA A 144 0.58 -17.66 -9.65
C ALA A 144 -0.86 -17.52 -9.11
N LEU A 145 -1.89 -17.59 -9.96
CA LEU A 145 -3.28 -17.49 -9.49
C LEU A 145 -3.67 -18.62 -8.51
N PRO A 146 -3.35 -19.91 -8.74
CA PRO A 146 -3.62 -20.97 -7.76
C PRO A 146 -2.86 -20.82 -6.45
N ALA A 147 -1.62 -20.30 -6.49
CA ALA A 147 -0.83 -20.01 -5.29
C ALA A 147 -1.48 -18.90 -4.46
N ARG A 148 -1.87 -17.79 -5.10
CA ARG A 148 -2.62 -16.69 -4.46
C ARG A 148 -3.99 -17.14 -3.93
N ALA A 149 -4.74 -17.92 -4.70
CA ALA A 149 -6.04 -18.43 -4.28
C ALA A 149 -5.93 -19.36 -3.05
N SER A 150 -4.92 -20.23 -3.03
CA SER A 150 -4.59 -21.05 -1.85
C SER A 150 -4.21 -20.20 -0.64
N PHE A 151 -3.36 -19.17 -0.83
CA PHE A 151 -2.97 -18.25 0.22
C PHE A 151 -4.16 -17.45 0.79
N LEU A 152 -5.11 -17.02 -0.05
CA LEU A 152 -6.35 -16.34 0.38
C LEU A 152 -7.34 -17.25 1.12
N GLN A 153 -7.17 -18.59 1.10
CA GLN A 153 -7.96 -19.45 1.98
C GLN A 153 -7.68 -19.17 3.47
N ILE A 154 -6.54 -18.53 3.79
CA ILE A 154 -6.18 -18.01 5.12
C ILE A 154 -7.09 -16.82 5.57
N LEU A 155 -7.97 -16.31 4.70
CA LEU A 155 -9.06 -15.41 5.09
C LEU A 155 -10.43 -16.13 5.17
N GLY A 156 -10.56 -17.35 4.67
CA GLY A 156 -11.75 -18.20 4.90
C GLY A 156 -11.77 -18.72 6.34
N ILE A 157 -10.82 -19.61 6.65
CA ILE A 157 -10.14 -19.67 7.97
C ILE A 157 -9.00 -18.65 7.89
N LEU A 158 -9.15 -17.39 8.27
CA LEU A 158 -9.53 -16.93 9.61
C LEU A 158 -10.77 -16.01 9.62
N ALA A 159 -10.94 -15.19 8.59
CA ALA A 159 -11.81 -14.01 8.57
C ALA A 159 -13.23 -14.28 7.98
N GLY A 160 -13.61 -15.54 7.81
CA GLY A 160 -14.87 -15.99 7.26
C GLY A 160 -14.94 -15.89 5.73
N LYS A 161 -14.59 -14.72 5.18
CA LYS A 161 -14.56 -14.45 3.73
C LYS A 161 -13.64 -13.27 3.40
N TRP A 162 -13.20 -13.21 2.15
CA TRP A 162 -12.63 -12.03 1.51
C TRP A 162 -13.25 -11.88 0.11
N PRO A 163 -13.58 -10.67 -0.37
CA PRO A 163 -13.44 -9.36 0.30
C PRO A 163 -14.42 -9.08 1.45
N HIS A 164 -14.21 -7.95 2.13
CA HIS A 164 -15.10 -7.31 3.11
C HIS A 164 -15.46 -8.20 4.31
N SER A 165 -14.45 -8.68 5.05
CA SER A 165 -14.66 -9.40 6.32
C SER A 165 -15.25 -8.48 7.40
N LEU A 166 -16.03 -9.06 8.31
CA LEU A 166 -16.55 -8.44 9.54
C LEU A 166 -15.88 -9.02 10.81
N THR A 167 -14.80 -9.80 10.67
CA THR A 167 -14.17 -10.51 11.79
C THR A 167 -13.33 -9.59 12.68
N LEU A 168 -12.71 -8.54 12.13
CA LEU A 168 -11.98 -7.56 12.94
C LEU A 168 -12.98 -6.67 13.68
N GLN A 169 -12.82 -6.56 15.00
CA GLN A 169 -13.72 -5.89 15.93
C GLN A 169 -12.93 -5.02 16.91
N PRO A 170 -13.57 -4.08 17.63
CA PRO A 170 -12.88 -3.12 18.50
C PRO A 170 -11.97 -3.77 19.56
N GLY A 171 -12.41 -4.91 20.11
CA GLY A 171 -11.64 -5.67 21.10
C GLY A 171 -10.80 -6.82 20.55
N GLY A 172 -10.60 -6.96 19.23
CA GLY A 172 -9.79 -8.03 18.62
C GLY A 172 -10.45 -8.74 17.43
N SER A 173 -10.46 -10.07 17.44
CA SER A 173 -11.07 -10.91 16.40
C SER A 173 -12.35 -11.57 16.91
N ALA A 174 -13.50 -11.30 16.27
CA ALA A 174 -14.78 -11.94 16.56
C ALA A 174 -14.76 -13.48 16.44
N ARG A 175 -13.73 -14.02 15.77
CA ARG A 175 -13.57 -15.45 15.55
C ARG A 175 -12.29 -15.97 16.16
N GLY A 176 -12.43 -16.94 17.05
CA GLY A 176 -11.34 -17.81 17.48
C GLY A 176 -11.07 -18.93 16.48
N ILE A 177 -9.93 -19.60 16.64
CA ILE A 177 -9.55 -20.74 15.80
C ILE A 177 -9.31 -22.01 16.63
N GLY A 178 -9.77 -23.14 16.09
CA GLY A 178 -9.54 -24.47 16.66
C GLY A 178 -8.17 -25.06 16.28
N PRO A 179 -7.72 -26.13 16.95
CA PRO A 179 -6.44 -26.79 16.67
C PRO A 179 -6.29 -27.24 15.21
N SER A 180 -7.33 -27.82 14.61
CA SER A 180 -7.33 -28.26 13.21
C SER A 180 -7.23 -27.10 12.21
N GLU A 181 -7.82 -25.95 12.54
CA GLU A 181 -7.74 -24.73 11.73
C GLU A 181 -6.35 -24.12 11.81
N LYS A 182 -5.75 -24.07 13.00
CA LYS A 182 -4.35 -23.67 13.23
C LYS A 182 -3.38 -24.49 12.37
N ILE A 183 -3.53 -25.81 12.34
CA ILE A 183 -2.75 -26.71 11.48
C ILE A 183 -2.97 -26.39 9.99
N ARG A 184 -4.22 -26.21 9.55
CA ARG A 184 -4.54 -25.91 8.14
C ARG A 184 -3.96 -24.56 7.68
N VAL A 185 -4.04 -23.51 8.50
CA VAL A 185 -3.43 -22.20 8.19
C VAL A 185 -1.90 -22.33 8.09
N HIS A 186 -1.26 -23.05 9.02
CA HIS A 186 0.18 -23.28 8.95
C HIS A 186 0.59 -24.06 7.68
N ALA A 187 -0.19 -25.07 7.26
CA ALA A 187 0.04 -25.80 6.02
C ALA A 187 -0.08 -24.91 4.77
N LEU A 188 -1.09 -24.03 4.71
CA LEU A 188 -1.26 -23.06 3.61
C LEU A 188 -0.10 -22.05 3.55
N LEU A 189 0.37 -21.56 4.71
CA LEU A 189 1.57 -20.72 4.79
C LEU A 189 2.81 -21.46 4.25
N ARG A 190 3.02 -22.73 4.66
CA ARG A 190 4.15 -23.52 4.16
C ARG A 190 4.08 -23.79 2.66
N GLN A 191 2.88 -24.01 2.11
CA GLN A 191 2.67 -24.16 0.67
C GLN A 191 3.03 -22.87 -0.08
N PHE A 192 2.53 -21.72 0.39
CA PHE A 192 2.79 -20.42 -0.22
C PHE A 192 4.27 -20.05 -0.14
N ARG A 193 4.91 -20.22 1.02
CA ARG A 193 6.35 -20.06 1.19
C ARG A 193 7.15 -20.91 0.20
N GLY A 194 6.85 -22.20 0.10
CA GLY A 194 7.54 -23.08 -0.85
C GLY A 194 7.34 -22.66 -2.31
N TRP A 195 6.23 -22.00 -2.65
CA TRP A 195 6.03 -21.39 -3.97
C TRP A 195 6.92 -20.17 -4.16
N LEU A 196 6.95 -19.24 -3.19
CA LEU A 196 7.81 -18.05 -3.21
C LEU A 196 9.30 -18.43 -3.36
N GLU A 197 9.76 -19.39 -2.55
CA GLU A 197 11.16 -19.84 -2.56
C GLU A 197 11.57 -20.47 -3.90
N ARG A 198 10.67 -21.21 -4.56
CA ARG A 198 10.96 -21.88 -5.86
C ARG A 198 10.69 -21.02 -7.10
N ARG A 199 9.71 -20.11 -7.08
CA ARG A 199 9.26 -19.34 -8.25
C ARG A 199 9.68 -17.88 -8.19
N LEU A 200 9.32 -17.20 -7.10
CA LEU A 200 9.61 -15.78 -6.97
C LEU A 200 11.11 -15.56 -6.76
N PHE A 201 11.73 -16.24 -5.80
CA PHE A 201 13.11 -15.96 -5.39
C PHE A 201 14.14 -16.90 -6.00
N GLY A 202 13.92 -18.21 -6.01
CA GLY A 202 15.00 -19.18 -6.28
C GLY A 202 16.02 -19.20 -5.12
N ASP A 203 15.52 -19.02 -3.90
CA ASP A 203 16.25 -19.04 -2.62
C ASP A 203 15.27 -19.18 -1.46
N SER A 204 15.78 -19.49 -0.26
CA SER A 204 15.05 -19.39 1.01
C SER A 204 14.61 -17.97 1.32
N LEU A 205 13.50 -17.81 2.05
CA LEU A 205 13.05 -16.48 2.47
C LEU A 205 14.05 -15.81 3.43
N GLU A 206 14.74 -16.58 4.28
CA GLU A 206 15.75 -16.05 5.21
C GLU A 206 16.97 -15.50 4.47
N ALA A 207 17.41 -16.11 3.37
CA ALA A 207 18.51 -15.57 2.56
C ALA A 207 18.12 -14.23 1.88
N ILE A 208 16.88 -14.09 1.41
CA ILE A 208 16.38 -12.85 0.81
C ILE A 208 16.21 -11.75 1.87
N ALA A 209 15.66 -12.08 3.03
CA ALA A 209 15.56 -11.15 4.17
C ALA A 209 16.93 -10.80 4.78
N GLY A 210 17.94 -11.64 4.56
CA GLY A 210 19.32 -11.44 4.99
C GLY A 210 20.19 -10.63 4.02
N LEU A 211 19.66 -10.16 2.88
CA LEU A 211 20.39 -9.28 1.97
C LEU A 211 20.60 -7.91 2.64
N ASP A 212 21.82 -7.67 3.13
CA ASP A 212 22.16 -6.52 3.97
C ASP A 212 22.67 -5.30 3.18
N SER A 213 23.02 -5.49 1.92
CA SER A 213 23.73 -4.49 1.12
C SER A 213 23.48 -4.65 -0.37
N ILE A 214 23.73 -3.58 -1.13
CA ILE A 214 23.70 -3.61 -2.59
C ILE A 214 24.73 -4.62 -3.10
N ALA A 215 25.90 -4.71 -2.48
CA ALA A 215 26.91 -5.71 -2.81
C ALA A 215 26.39 -7.15 -2.61
N ALA A 216 25.66 -7.43 -1.53
CA ALA A 216 25.01 -8.72 -1.31
C ALA A 216 23.92 -9.01 -2.34
N LEU A 217 23.08 -8.03 -2.69
CA LEU A 217 22.07 -8.18 -3.76
C LEU A 217 22.70 -8.47 -5.12
N GLU A 218 23.79 -7.78 -5.47
CA GLU A 218 24.53 -8.03 -6.71
C GLU A 218 25.19 -9.41 -6.73
N ALA A 219 25.80 -9.85 -5.62
CA ALA A 219 26.36 -11.19 -5.50
C ALA A 219 25.27 -12.29 -5.57
N TRP A 220 24.11 -12.04 -4.95
CA TRP A 220 22.93 -12.92 -5.04
C TRP A 220 22.38 -13.03 -6.47
N LYS A 221 22.40 -11.91 -7.22
CA LYS A 221 22.00 -11.83 -8.64
C LYS A 221 23.01 -12.51 -9.57
N ALA A 222 24.31 -12.32 -9.33
CA ALA A 222 25.40 -12.86 -10.15
C ALA A 222 25.64 -14.38 -9.95
N SER A 223 25.36 -14.90 -8.76
CA SER A 223 25.43 -16.35 -8.46
C SER A 223 24.31 -17.18 -9.11
N ARG A 224 23.42 -16.56 -9.88
CA ARG A 224 22.22 -17.18 -10.47
C ARG A 224 22.15 -16.95 -11.97
N ALA A 225 21.67 -17.97 -12.70
CA ALA A 225 21.42 -17.87 -14.12
C ALA A 225 20.38 -16.77 -14.43
N PRO A 226 20.50 -16.04 -15.57
CA PRO A 226 19.46 -15.15 -16.07
C PRO A 226 18.09 -15.82 -16.06
N ALA A 227 17.07 -15.06 -15.65
CA ALA A 227 15.68 -15.52 -15.54
C ALA A 227 15.43 -16.82 -14.71
N SER A 228 16.35 -17.26 -13.83
CA SER A 228 16.15 -18.47 -13.01
C SER A 228 15.00 -18.39 -12.01
N SER A 229 14.54 -17.17 -11.69
CA SER A 229 13.40 -16.87 -10.83
C SER A 229 12.79 -15.52 -11.22
N ASP A 230 11.56 -15.26 -10.80
CA ASP A 230 10.84 -14.04 -11.20
C ASP A 230 11.51 -12.76 -10.66
N PHE A 231 12.07 -12.80 -9.44
CA PHE A 231 12.84 -11.70 -8.86
C PHE A 231 14.18 -11.51 -9.60
N ARG A 232 14.88 -12.59 -9.94
CA ARG A 232 16.12 -12.53 -10.72
C ARG A 232 15.89 -11.96 -12.12
N LEU A 233 14.75 -12.26 -12.75
CA LEU A 233 14.32 -11.65 -14.02
C LEU A 233 13.96 -10.17 -13.86
N PHE A 234 13.22 -9.81 -12.81
CA PHE A 234 12.89 -8.42 -12.53
C PHE A 234 14.15 -7.53 -12.33
N LEU A 235 15.15 -7.99 -11.57
CA LEU A 235 16.39 -7.22 -11.37
C LEU A 235 17.13 -6.95 -12.70
N GLU A 236 17.18 -7.93 -13.61
CA GLU A 236 17.79 -7.78 -14.93
C GLU A 236 17.06 -6.77 -15.82
N ILE A 237 15.72 -6.78 -15.77
CA ILE A 237 14.87 -5.79 -16.43
C ILE A 237 15.10 -4.40 -15.82
N ALA A 238 15.21 -4.32 -14.49
CA ALA A 238 15.41 -3.08 -13.76
C ALA A 238 16.74 -2.40 -14.14
N ASP A 239 17.83 -3.17 -14.22
CA ASP A 239 19.14 -2.70 -14.68
C ASP A 239 19.08 -2.26 -16.15
N ALA A 240 18.55 -3.12 -17.04
CA ALA A 240 18.54 -2.88 -18.48
C ALA A 240 17.63 -1.71 -18.92
N LEU A 241 16.66 -1.32 -18.07
CA LEU A 241 15.80 -0.16 -18.25
C LEU A 241 16.17 1.04 -17.35
N ALA A 242 17.21 0.91 -16.52
CA ALA A 242 17.62 1.91 -15.52
C ALA A 242 16.44 2.40 -14.65
N LEU A 243 15.63 1.46 -14.15
CA LEU A 243 14.46 1.75 -13.32
C LEU A 243 14.83 2.40 -11.96
N ASP A 244 16.10 2.35 -11.56
CA ASP A 244 16.62 3.09 -10.42
C ASP A 244 16.76 4.61 -10.67
N ARG A 245 16.57 5.07 -11.92
CA ARG A 245 16.61 6.48 -12.34
C ARG A 245 15.23 7.07 -12.66
N LEU A 246 14.15 6.33 -12.43
CA LEU A 246 12.78 6.74 -12.75
C LEU A 246 11.91 6.82 -11.49
N GLY A 247 11.01 7.80 -11.44
CA GLY A 247 9.97 7.84 -10.41
C GLY A 247 10.38 8.41 -9.06
N ARG A 248 11.39 9.29 -8.97
CA ARG A 248 11.90 9.84 -7.71
C ARG A 248 11.06 11.00 -7.18
N ALA A 249 10.55 10.86 -5.95
CA ALA A 249 9.73 11.86 -5.25
C ALA A 249 10.55 12.63 -4.19
N THR A 250 9.97 12.93 -3.02
CA THR A 250 10.57 13.76 -1.97
C THR A 250 11.66 13.10 -1.10
N ASP A 251 11.83 11.78 -1.24
CA ASP A 251 12.61 10.90 -0.34
C ASP A 251 12.35 11.12 1.17
N ARG A 252 11.13 11.55 1.51
CA ARG A 252 10.58 11.58 2.87
C ARG A 252 9.57 10.46 2.97
N PHE A 253 9.83 9.49 3.84
CA PHE A 253 9.07 8.24 3.87
C PHE A 253 8.30 8.08 5.17
N LEU A 254 6.99 7.89 5.07
CA LEU A 254 6.08 7.75 6.21
C LEU A 254 5.71 6.27 6.44
N SER A 255 5.83 5.83 7.70
CA SER A 255 5.27 4.57 8.20
C SER A 255 4.56 4.80 9.53
N TYR A 256 3.32 4.34 9.68
CA TYR A 256 2.64 4.27 10.96
C TYR A 256 3.08 3.06 11.81
N GLY A 257 3.88 2.15 11.23
CA GLY A 257 4.27 0.87 11.81
C GLY A 257 3.22 -0.20 11.60
N ASN A 258 3.63 -1.47 11.53
CA ASN A 258 2.72 -2.58 11.25
C ASN A 258 2.99 -3.84 12.08
N TYR A 259 1.94 -4.65 12.21
CA TYR A 259 1.90 -5.92 12.92
C TYR A 259 2.44 -5.81 14.36
N PRO A 260 1.80 -5.01 15.24
CA PRO A 260 2.15 -4.95 16.66
C PRO A 260 1.94 -6.33 17.29
N LEU A 261 2.85 -6.75 18.17
CA LEU A 261 2.67 -7.91 19.02
C LEU A 261 3.21 -7.57 20.41
N ALA A 262 2.34 -7.56 21.42
CA ALA A 262 2.68 -7.19 22.80
C ALA A 262 3.47 -5.86 22.89
N GLY A 263 3.04 -4.86 22.11
CA GLY A 263 3.68 -3.53 22.05
C GLY A 263 4.91 -3.41 21.14
N SER A 264 5.39 -4.51 20.54
CA SER A 264 6.53 -4.50 19.60
C SER A 264 6.06 -4.78 18.17
N PRO A 265 6.14 -3.83 17.22
CA PRO A 265 5.74 -4.05 15.84
C PRO A 265 6.82 -4.74 14.99
N LEU A 266 6.41 -5.51 13.98
CA LEU A 266 7.33 -6.10 12.99
C LEU A 266 7.95 -5.04 12.06
N PHE A 267 7.25 -3.93 11.84
CA PHE A 267 7.75 -2.77 11.10
C PHE A 267 7.63 -1.52 11.96
N ALA A 268 8.72 -0.78 12.14
CA ALA A 268 8.74 0.43 12.96
C ALA A 268 7.88 1.58 12.40
N ARG A 269 7.57 2.50 13.32
CA ARG A 269 6.78 3.72 13.12
C ARG A 269 7.69 4.95 13.06
N GLY A 270 7.46 5.86 12.11
CA GLY A 270 8.21 7.12 12.01
C GLY A 270 8.24 7.72 10.61
N VAL A 271 9.08 8.74 10.46
CA VAL A 271 9.35 9.46 9.20
C VAL A 271 10.84 9.38 8.91
N TRP A 272 11.23 8.77 7.80
CA TRP A 272 12.63 8.74 7.36
C TRP A 272 12.90 9.88 6.38
N HIS A 273 13.94 10.68 6.64
CA HIS A 273 14.41 11.74 5.77
C HIS A 273 15.71 11.30 5.12
N ALA A 274 15.68 10.90 3.84
CA ALA A 274 16.87 10.33 3.18
C ALA A 274 18.02 11.34 3.05
N ALA A 275 17.72 12.62 2.79
CA ALA A 275 18.72 13.67 2.60
C ALA A 275 19.61 13.92 3.83
N THR A 276 19.11 13.62 5.03
CA THR A 276 19.82 13.76 6.31
C THR A 276 20.13 12.42 6.97
N ALA A 277 19.66 11.31 6.39
CA ALA A 277 19.68 9.96 6.98
C ALA A 277 19.13 9.91 8.42
N THR A 278 18.06 10.68 8.71
CA THR A 278 17.45 10.76 10.04
C THR A 278 16.06 10.11 10.10
N LEU A 279 15.81 9.39 11.19
CA LEU A 279 14.48 8.92 11.57
C LEU A 279 13.86 9.91 12.58
N ALA A 280 12.70 10.47 12.27
CA ALA A 280 11.90 11.30 13.15
C ALA A 280 10.65 10.55 13.64
N PRO A 281 10.13 10.84 14.85
CA PRO A 281 8.82 10.34 15.27
C PRO A 281 7.71 10.99 14.42
N VAL A 282 6.69 10.21 14.07
CA VAL A 282 5.43 10.75 13.53
C VAL A 282 4.46 11.05 14.69
N ALA A 283 3.85 12.23 14.70
CA ALA A 283 2.67 12.51 15.51
C ALA A 283 1.46 12.66 14.58
N HIS A 284 0.31 12.11 14.95
CA HIS A 284 -0.89 12.24 14.11
C HIS A 284 -1.35 13.72 14.03
N THR A 285 -1.09 14.51 15.07
CA THR A 285 -1.36 15.96 15.16
C THR A 285 -0.65 16.78 14.09
N ASP A 286 0.41 16.23 13.49
CA ASP A 286 1.18 16.89 12.43
C ASP A 286 0.55 16.71 11.03
N ILE A 287 -0.51 15.90 10.92
CA ILE A 287 -1.21 15.61 9.67
C ILE A 287 -2.28 16.67 9.41
N ALA A 288 -2.27 17.26 8.22
CA ALA A 288 -3.35 18.09 7.72
C ALA A 288 -3.63 17.75 6.26
N GLU A 289 -4.91 17.79 5.88
CA GLU A 289 -5.37 17.66 4.49
C GLU A 289 -5.66 19.05 3.93
N ASP A 290 -4.86 19.48 2.98
CA ASP A 290 -5.15 20.64 2.12
C ASP A 290 -6.14 20.20 1.03
N ALA A 291 -7.11 21.06 0.69
CA ALA A 291 -8.11 20.75 -0.33
C ALA A 291 -8.23 21.88 -1.38
N SER A 292 -7.21 22.73 -1.48
CA SER A 292 -7.16 23.88 -2.40
C SER A 292 -7.42 23.51 -3.86
N HIS A 293 -6.84 22.40 -4.32
CA HIS A 293 -6.95 21.85 -5.68
C HIS A 293 -7.83 20.58 -5.77
N ALA A 294 -8.56 20.26 -4.70
CA ALA A 294 -9.56 19.18 -4.68
C ALA A 294 -10.97 19.76 -4.89
N TRP A 295 -11.92 19.01 -5.43
CA TRP A 295 -13.33 19.44 -5.60
C TRP A 295 -14.13 19.48 -4.27
N MET A 296 -13.58 20.15 -3.25
CA MET A 296 -14.11 20.28 -1.90
C MET A 296 -14.50 21.72 -1.60
N ALA A 297 -15.59 21.92 -0.86
CA ALA A 297 -16.13 23.24 -0.54
C ALA A 297 -15.19 24.07 0.36
N ASP A 298 -14.51 23.43 1.32
CA ASP A 298 -13.44 24.09 2.09
C ASP A 298 -12.08 23.87 1.43
N ALA A 299 -11.28 24.93 1.36
CA ALA A 299 -9.93 24.95 0.82
C ALA A 299 -8.85 24.63 1.87
N HIS A 300 -9.12 24.97 3.14
CA HIS A 300 -8.08 25.18 4.14
C HIS A 300 -7.49 23.86 4.64
N PRO A 301 -6.16 23.79 4.85
CA PRO A 301 -5.54 22.66 5.53
C PRO A 301 -6.19 22.35 6.88
N ARG A 302 -6.75 21.16 7.04
CA ARG A 302 -7.41 20.71 8.29
C ARG A 302 -6.82 19.40 8.79
N HIS A 303 -6.59 19.31 10.10
CA HIS A 303 -6.30 18.01 10.72
C HIS A 303 -7.58 17.14 10.69
N PRO A 304 -7.51 15.82 10.39
CA PRO A 304 -8.68 14.94 10.24
C PRO A 304 -9.73 14.99 11.36
N TRP A 305 -9.37 15.20 12.64
CA TRP A 305 -10.36 15.47 13.71
C TRP A 305 -11.40 16.56 13.39
N GLN A 306 -11.03 17.54 12.56
CA GLN A 306 -11.84 18.68 12.14
C GLN A 306 -12.00 18.73 10.61
N GLY A 307 -11.71 17.62 9.91
CA GLY A 307 -11.80 17.54 8.45
C GLY A 307 -13.22 17.76 7.93
N ASP A 308 -13.30 18.18 6.67
CA ASP A 308 -14.54 18.46 5.95
C ASP A 308 -14.45 17.79 4.57
N THR A 309 -15.57 17.23 4.12
CA THR A 309 -15.68 16.48 2.86
C THR A 309 -16.91 16.92 2.06
N ARG A 310 -17.49 18.09 2.40
CA ARG A 310 -18.50 18.74 1.56
C ARG A 310 -17.87 19.09 0.21
N VAL A 311 -18.58 18.78 -0.87
CA VAL A 311 -18.06 18.88 -2.24
C VAL A 311 -18.40 20.20 -2.91
N ASP A 312 -17.54 20.63 -3.82
CA ASP A 312 -17.79 21.72 -4.76
C ASP A 312 -17.13 21.37 -6.11
N ILE A 313 -17.96 21.00 -7.10
CA ILE A 313 -17.52 20.55 -8.42
C ILE A 313 -17.14 21.72 -9.34
N ASP A 314 -17.72 22.91 -9.10
CA ASP A 314 -17.49 24.11 -9.90
C ASP A 314 -16.27 24.92 -9.40
N ARG A 315 -15.60 24.42 -8.36
CA ARG A 315 -14.46 25.04 -7.68
C ARG A 315 -13.33 25.40 -8.66
N PRO A 316 -12.99 26.69 -8.83
CA PRO A 316 -11.92 27.11 -9.72
C PRO A 316 -10.55 26.53 -9.33
N GLY A 317 -9.84 25.94 -10.29
CA GLY A 317 -8.49 25.40 -10.11
C GLY A 317 -8.40 24.00 -9.52
N ALA A 318 -9.53 23.40 -9.11
CA ALA A 318 -9.57 22.00 -8.71
C ALA A 318 -9.46 21.05 -9.91
N TYR A 319 -8.80 19.89 -9.71
CA TYR A 319 -8.56 18.90 -10.77
C TYR A 319 -8.59 17.43 -10.29
N SER A 320 -8.98 17.18 -9.05
CA SER A 320 -9.02 15.84 -8.45
C SER A 320 -10.04 15.77 -7.31
N TRP A 321 -10.65 14.61 -7.08
CA TRP A 321 -11.43 14.37 -5.85
C TRP A 321 -10.56 14.01 -4.64
N CYS A 322 -9.28 13.74 -4.87
CA CYS A 322 -8.30 13.43 -3.83
C CYS A 322 -7.93 14.70 -3.04
N LYS A 323 -8.03 14.66 -1.71
CA LYS A 323 -7.44 15.68 -0.82
C LYS A 323 -5.90 15.60 -0.86
N ALA A 324 -5.21 16.65 -0.44
CA ALA A 324 -3.75 16.74 -0.38
C ALA A 324 -3.24 16.66 1.08
N PRO A 325 -3.10 15.46 1.67
CA PRO A 325 -2.46 15.30 2.96
C PRO A 325 -0.99 15.72 2.94
N ARG A 326 -0.58 16.39 4.01
CA ARG A 326 0.78 16.88 4.29
C ARG A 326 1.14 16.56 5.73
N LEU A 327 2.42 16.34 5.99
CA LEU A 327 2.95 16.13 7.34
C LEU A 327 3.85 17.32 7.71
N LYS A 328 3.39 18.18 8.63
CA LYS A 328 4.00 19.51 8.90
C LYS A 328 4.13 20.40 7.65
N GLY A 329 3.19 20.27 6.71
CA GLY A 329 3.24 20.95 5.41
C GLY A 329 4.09 20.25 4.35
N GLU A 330 4.84 19.20 4.70
CA GLU A 330 5.72 18.48 3.78
C GLU A 330 4.99 17.34 3.05
N VAL A 331 5.40 17.07 1.80
CA VAL A 331 4.95 15.91 1.01
C VAL A 331 5.79 14.67 1.37
N VAL A 332 5.11 13.56 1.64
CA VAL A 332 5.72 12.27 2.01
C VAL A 332 5.23 11.14 1.10
N GLU A 333 6.07 10.13 0.93
CA GLU A 333 5.73 8.86 0.28
C GLU A 333 5.47 7.78 1.35
N CYS A 334 4.47 6.93 1.14
CA CYS A 334 4.21 5.77 1.99
C CYS A 334 4.12 4.47 1.17
N GLY A 335 4.23 3.31 1.83
CA GLY A 335 4.20 1.99 1.19
C GLY A 335 5.31 1.06 1.67
N ALA A 336 5.51 -0.07 0.97
CA ALA A 336 6.50 -1.07 1.35
C ALA A 336 7.94 -0.51 1.46
N LEU A 337 8.32 0.39 0.54
CA LEU A 337 9.61 1.08 0.62
C LEU A 337 9.73 1.93 1.89
N ALA A 338 8.67 2.68 2.21
CA ALA A 338 8.64 3.57 3.35
C ALA A 338 8.70 2.81 4.69
N ARG A 339 7.92 1.73 4.81
CA ARG A 339 7.99 0.83 5.98
C ARG A 339 9.39 0.29 6.20
N GLN A 340 10.04 -0.23 5.16
CA GLN A 340 11.34 -0.88 5.31
C GLN A 340 12.50 0.09 5.56
N VAL A 341 12.46 1.32 5.01
CA VAL A 341 13.50 2.32 5.29
C VAL A 341 13.37 2.93 6.70
N VAL A 342 12.13 3.14 7.16
CA VAL A 342 11.82 3.59 8.53
C VAL A 342 12.24 2.53 9.54
N ASP A 343 11.79 1.29 9.34
CA ASP A 343 12.16 0.11 10.12
C ASP A 343 13.67 -0.16 10.15
N GLY A 344 14.34 0.14 9.04
CA GLY A 344 15.79 0.20 8.95
C GLY A 344 16.46 -1.01 8.34
N HIS A 345 15.77 -1.68 7.40
CA HIS A 345 16.33 -2.76 6.63
C HIS A 345 17.62 -2.30 5.89
N PRO A 346 18.80 -2.91 6.14
CA PRO A 346 20.08 -2.40 5.65
C PRO A 346 20.14 -2.17 4.13
N LEU A 347 19.81 -3.18 3.31
CA LEU A 347 19.76 -3.04 1.84
C LEU A 347 18.83 -1.91 1.38
N ILE A 348 17.67 -1.73 2.03
CA ILE A 348 16.70 -0.71 1.62
C ILE A 348 17.21 0.69 1.97
N ARG A 349 17.87 0.86 3.13
CA ARG A 349 18.54 2.12 3.47
C ARG A 349 19.68 2.44 2.50
N GLU A 350 20.49 1.47 2.10
CA GLU A 350 21.56 1.69 1.12
C GLU A 350 21.00 2.03 -0.28
N LEU A 351 19.97 1.32 -0.74
CA LEU A 351 19.29 1.61 -2.01
C LEU A 351 18.66 3.01 -2.03
N VAL A 352 17.99 3.42 -0.96
CA VAL A 352 17.42 4.77 -0.83
C VAL A 352 18.52 5.84 -0.74
N ALA A 353 19.63 5.57 -0.05
CA ALA A 353 20.77 6.48 -0.01
C ALA A 353 21.45 6.64 -1.39
N ARG A 354 21.49 5.57 -2.21
CA ARG A 354 22.08 5.60 -3.57
C ARG A 354 21.20 6.33 -4.59
N SER A 355 19.89 6.07 -4.59
CA SER A 355 19.01 6.49 -5.70
C SER A 355 17.58 6.91 -5.29
N GLY A 356 17.30 7.07 -4.00
CA GLY A 356 16.01 7.55 -3.50
C GLY A 356 14.85 6.57 -3.68
N GLY A 357 13.62 7.08 -3.59
CA GLY A 357 12.40 6.34 -3.86
C GLY A 357 12.09 6.28 -5.35
N ASN A 358 12.59 5.25 -6.04
CA ASN A 358 12.42 5.04 -7.48
C ASN A 358 11.67 3.73 -7.80
N VAL A 359 11.37 3.49 -9.08
CA VAL A 359 10.63 2.31 -9.55
C VAL A 359 11.29 1.00 -9.09
N ALA A 360 12.61 0.87 -9.23
CA ALA A 360 13.32 -0.35 -8.80
C ALA A 360 13.19 -0.58 -7.28
N ASN A 361 13.51 0.44 -6.47
CA ASN A 361 13.53 0.36 -5.02
C ASN A 361 12.13 0.06 -4.43
N ARG A 362 11.05 0.64 -4.99
CA ARG A 362 9.67 0.31 -4.57
C ARG A 362 9.31 -1.15 -4.80
N VAL A 363 9.72 -1.73 -5.93
CA VAL A 363 9.40 -3.13 -6.26
C VAL A 363 10.29 -4.10 -5.47
N ILE A 364 11.58 -3.81 -5.31
CA ILE A 364 12.47 -4.58 -4.42
C ILE A 364 11.90 -4.63 -3.00
N ALA A 365 11.53 -3.47 -2.42
CA ALA A 365 10.95 -3.42 -1.09
C ALA A 365 9.61 -4.17 -0.99
N ARG A 366 8.76 -4.09 -2.01
CA ARG A 366 7.49 -4.84 -2.07
C ARG A 366 7.71 -6.35 -2.08
N LEU A 367 8.70 -6.86 -2.82
CA LEU A 367 9.02 -8.28 -2.85
C LEU A 367 9.68 -8.74 -1.53
N LEU A 368 10.59 -7.95 -0.99
CA LEU A 368 11.27 -8.22 0.27
C LEU A 368 10.30 -8.34 1.48
N GLU A 369 9.14 -7.68 1.44
CA GLU A 369 8.11 -7.89 2.47
C GLU A 369 7.59 -9.34 2.54
N PHE A 370 7.54 -10.11 1.43
CA PHE A 370 7.22 -11.54 1.50
C PHE A 370 8.23 -12.32 2.34
N ALA A 371 9.52 -12.04 2.11
CA ALA A 371 10.63 -12.72 2.79
C ALA A 371 10.64 -12.45 4.30
N ARG A 372 10.17 -11.28 4.73
CA ARG A 372 10.07 -10.89 6.15
C ARG A 372 8.77 -11.31 6.81
N VAL A 373 7.63 -11.14 6.13
CA VAL A 373 6.30 -11.29 6.74
C VAL A 373 5.83 -12.74 6.75
N VAL A 374 6.13 -13.57 5.74
CA VAL A 374 5.68 -14.97 5.73
C VAL A 374 6.29 -15.78 6.90
N PRO A 375 7.59 -15.68 7.23
CA PRO A 375 8.13 -16.31 8.44
C PRO A 375 7.51 -15.77 9.74
N ALA A 376 7.17 -14.48 9.79
CA ALA A 376 6.47 -13.89 10.93
C ALA A 376 5.04 -14.45 11.08
N MET A 377 4.28 -14.58 9.98
CA MET A 377 2.96 -15.25 9.97
C MET A 377 3.06 -16.70 10.43
N GLU A 378 4.08 -17.44 10.01
CA GLU A 378 4.33 -18.80 10.51
C GLU A 378 4.60 -18.83 12.03
N SER A 379 5.26 -17.80 12.57
CA SER A 379 5.43 -17.64 14.02
C SER A 379 4.11 -17.32 14.71
N TRP A 380 3.34 -16.36 14.19
CA TRP A 380 2.08 -15.93 14.79
C TRP A 380 1.04 -17.06 14.85
N ILE A 381 0.90 -17.85 13.78
CA ILE A 381 -0.04 -18.99 13.80
C ILE A 381 0.40 -20.08 14.80
N ARG A 382 1.71 -20.26 15.01
CA ARG A 382 2.23 -21.17 16.04
C ARG A 382 1.96 -20.64 17.46
N ALA A 383 2.02 -19.32 17.65
CA ALA A 383 1.80 -18.65 18.93
C ALA A 383 0.33 -18.58 19.38
N ILE A 384 -0.65 -18.71 18.49
CA ILE A 384 -2.08 -18.72 18.88
C ILE A 384 -2.40 -19.93 19.76
N GLU A 385 -3.09 -19.72 20.88
CA GLU A 385 -3.50 -20.76 21.82
C GLU A 385 -5.00 -21.08 21.66
N PRO A 386 -5.39 -22.21 21.02
CA PRO A 386 -6.81 -22.52 20.78
C PRO A 386 -7.58 -22.70 22.10
N GLY A 387 -8.67 -21.95 22.25
CA GLY A 387 -9.49 -21.90 23.48
C GLY A 387 -9.39 -20.55 24.21
N GLU A 388 -8.25 -19.86 24.11
CA GLU A 388 -8.04 -18.55 24.72
C GLU A 388 -8.75 -17.41 23.99
N LEU A 389 -9.04 -16.32 24.71
CA LEU A 389 -9.90 -15.22 24.24
C LEU A 389 -9.35 -14.49 23.00
N PHE A 390 -10.19 -14.28 21.98
CA PHE A 390 -9.83 -13.54 20.75
C PHE A 390 -10.40 -12.11 20.68
N CYS A 391 -11.46 -11.79 21.42
CA CYS A 391 -12.08 -10.46 21.41
C CYS A 391 -12.57 -10.07 22.80
N GLN A 392 -12.09 -8.94 23.31
CA GLN A 392 -12.74 -8.27 24.44
C GLN A 392 -14.07 -7.64 23.99
N GLN A 393 -14.98 -7.44 24.94
CA GLN A 393 -16.26 -6.78 24.73
C GLN A 393 -16.28 -5.47 25.51
N GLY A 394 -16.98 -4.46 24.99
CA GLY A 394 -17.15 -3.16 25.65
C GLY A 394 -18.37 -2.42 25.11
N ALA A 395 -18.74 -1.34 25.78
CA ALA A 395 -19.77 -0.42 25.30
C ALA A 395 -19.13 0.76 24.57
N MET A 396 -19.82 1.30 23.56
CA MET A 396 -19.40 2.56 22.93
C MET A 396 -19.81 3.73 23.83
N PRO A 397 -18.91 4.65 24.19
CA PRO A 397 -19.31 5.86 24.93
C PRO A 397 -20.13 6.81 24.05
N ASP A 398 -21.02 7.58 24.67
CA ASP A 398 -21.82 8.58 23.95
C ASP A 398 -20.99 9.78 23.47
N GLU A 399 -19.87 10.07 24.13
CA GLU A 399 -18.89 11.10 23.77
C GLU A 399 -17.49 10.46 23.74
N ALA A 400 -16.85 10.41 22.57
CA ALA A 400 -15.53 9.79 22.41
C ALA A 400 -14.77 10.32 21.19
N GLN A 401 -13.45 10.14 21.19
CA GLN A 401 -12.61 10.21 19.99
C GLN A 401 -11.81 8.92 19.88
N GLY A 402 -11.50 8.48 18.65
CA GLY A 402 -10.76 7.25 18.42
C GLY A 402 -9.93 7.25 17.14
N LEU A 403 -8.68 6.80 17.23
CA LEU A 403 -7.68 6.83 16.17
C LEU A 403 -7.26 5.42 15.75
N GLY A 404 -7.53 5.08 14.50
CA GLY A 404 -7.15 3.81 13.89
C GLY A 404 -6.03 3.98 12.87
N MET A 405 -4.76 3.87 13.29
CA MET A 405 -3.61 3.82 12.38
C MET A 405 -3.18 2.38 12.10
N VAL A 406 -3.05 2.05 10.81
CA VAL A 406 -2.53 0.77 10.29
C VAL A 406 -1.67 1.00 9.05
N GLU A 407 -1.07 -0.06 8.54
CA GLU A 407 -0.40 -0.08 7.25
C GLU A 407 -1.09 -1.11 6.33
N ALA A 408 -1.71 -0.60 5.26
CA ALA A 408 -2.15 -1.40 4.13
C ALA A 408 -0.95 -1.69 3.20
N ALA A 409 -1.09 -2.58 2.21
CA ALA A 409 -0.05 -2.89 1.24
C ALA A 409 0.59 -1.61 0.65
N ARG A 410 -0.26 -0.64 0.29
CA ARG A 410 0.08 0.65 -0.32
C ARG A 410 0.66 1.69 0.64
N GLY A 411 0.60 1.47 1.96
CA GLY A 411 1.22 2.35 2.97
C GLY A 411 0.33 2.72 4.16
N ALA A 412 0.58 3.91 4.70
CA ALA A 412 -0.03 4.47 5.89
C ALA A 412 -1.52 4.76 5.71
N LEU A 413 -2.37 4.11 6.52
CA LEU A 413 -3.82 4.29 6.54
C LEU A 413 -4.25 4.72 7.95
N GLY A 414 -4.94 5.86 8.05
CA GLY A 414 -5.46 6.40 9.30
C GLY A 414 -6.97 6.65 9.24
N HIS A 415 -7.67 6.31 10.31
CA HIS A 415 -9.11 6.57 10.51
C HIS A 415 -9.29 7.39 11.78
N TRP A 416 -10.04 8.48 11.70
CA TRP A 416 -10.33 9.40 12.78
C TRP A 416 -11.83 9.44 13.04
N LEU A 417 -12.26 8.94 14.20
CA LEU A 417 -13.65 8.87 14.63
C LEU A 417 -13.92 9.89 15.75
N VAL A 418 -14.98 10.68 15.62
CA VAL A 418 -15.54 11.51 16.71
C VAL A 418 -16.99 11.11 16.94
N VAL A 419 -17.32 10.78 18.18
CA VAL A 419 -18.67 10.41 18.61
C VAL A 419 -19.23 11.48 19.54
N ARG A 420 -20.47 11.88 19.30
CA ARG A 420 -21.27 12.74 20.18
C ARG A 420 -22.69 12.22 20.27
N GLN A 421 -23.30 12.28 21.45
CA GLN A 421 -24.65 11.76 21.72
C GLN A 421 -24.87 10.33 21.16
N GLY A 422 -23.85 9.47 21.25
CA GLY A 422 -23.89 8.08 20.77
C GLY A 422 -23.91 7.91 19.24
N ARG A 423 -23.63 8.99 18.48
CA ARG A 423 -23.60 9.00 17.00
C ARG A 423 -22.27 9.50 16.46
N ILE A 424 -21.91 9.04 15.26
CA ILE A 424 -20.77 9.57 14.52
C ILE A 424 -21.01 11.06 14.22
N ALA A 425 -20.23 11.93 14.86
CA ALA A 425 -20.24 13.37 14.66
C ALA A 425 -19.19 13.84 13.63
N ASN A 426 -18.10 13.09 13.49
CA ASN A 426 -17.14 13.20 12.39
C ASN A 426 -16.50 11.83 12.12
N TYR A 427 -16.22 11.54 10.85
CA TYR A 427 -15.39 10.41 10.42
C TYR A 427 -14.52 10.86 9.26
N GLN A 428 -13.20 10.73 9.38
CA GLN A 428 -12.25 11.04 8.31
C GLN A 428 -11.26 9.90 8.12
N VAL A 429 -10.81 9.69 6.88
CA VAL A 429 -9.89 8.65 6.46
C VAL A 429 -8.78 9.28 5.63
N VAL A 430 -7.53 9.08 6.04
CA VAL A 430 -6.36 9.44 5.22
C VAL A 430 -5.72 8.14 4.77
N ALA A 431 -5.93 7.78 3.51
CA ALA A 431 -5.50 6.51 2.95
C ALA A 431 -4.13 6.61 2.26
N PRO A 432 -3.46 5.48 1.98
CA PRO A 432 -2.10 5.50 1.43
C PRO A 432 -2.03 6.10 0.04
N THR A 433 -3.04 5.82 -0.79
CA THR A 433 -3.15 6.44 -2.12
C THR A 433 -3.39 7.95 -1.99
N THR A 434 -4.10 8.44 -0.96
CA THR A 434 -4.31 9.88 -0.73
C THR A 434 -2.98 10.61 -0.49
N TRP A 435 -2.04 10.00 0.24
CA TRP A 435 -0.66 10.50 0.35
C TRP A 435 0.05 10.52 -1.00
N ASN A 436 0.17 9.34 -1.62
CA ASN A 436 1.02 9.13 -2.79
C ASN A 436 0.51 9.82 -4.07
N PHE A 437 -0.81 9.99 -4.20
CA PHE A 437 -1.52 10.55 -5.37
C PHE A 437 -2.23 11.87 -5.00
N SER A 438 -1.77 12.55 -3.94
CA SER A 438 -2.25 13.88 -3.59
C SER A 438 -2.07 14.87 -4.75
N PRO A 439 -3.04 15.78 -4.98
CA PRO A 439 -2.81 16.92 -5.84
C PRO A 439 -1.92 17.96 -5.13
N ARG A 440 -1.83 19.15 -5.73
CA ARG A 440 -1.17 20.31 -5.16
C ARG A 440 -1.88 20.82 -3.90
N ASP A 441 -1.09 21.33 -2.97
CA ASP A 441 -1.56 22.14 -1.85
C ASP A 441 -1.70 23.62 -2.23
N ALA A 442 -2.13 24.47 -1.28
CA ALA A 442 -2.36 25.89 -1.51
C ALA A 442 -1.09 26.68 -1.88
N ALA A 443 0.10 26.15 -1.59
CA ALA A 443 1.37 26.71 -2.04
C ALA A 443 1.75 26.26 -3.47
N GLY A 444 0.95 25.40 -4.09
CA GLY A 444 1.18 24.84 -5.41
C GLY A 444 2.14 23.64 -5.41
N THR A 445 2.48 23.08 -4.25
CA THR A 445 3.47 22.00 -4.12
C THR A 445 2.88 20.67 -4.60
N PRO A 446 3.41 20.06 -5.67
CA PRO A 446 2.89 18.81 -6.22
C PRO A 446 3.01 17.62 -5.25
N GLY A 447 2.07 16.68 -5.31
CA GLY A 447 2.12 15.43 -4.52
C GLY A 447 3.21 14.46 -4.97
N ALA A 448 3.36 13.33 -4.26
CA ALA A 448 4.50 12.43 -4.44
C ALA A 448 4.59 11.83 -5.87
N LEU A 449 3.48 11.37 -6.44
CA LEU A 449 3.46 10.88 -7.82
C LEU A 449 3.68 12.00 -8.85
N GLU A 450 3.09 13.18 -8.64
CA GLU A 450 3.31 14.32 -9.55
C GLU A 450 4.79 14.69 -9.64
N GLN A 451 5.50 14.69 -8.49
CA GLN A 451 6.96 14.86 -8.45
C GLN A 451 7.69 13.70 -9.12
N ALA A 452 7.33 12.46 -8.80
CA ALA A 452 7.95 11.25 -9.37
C ALA A 452 7.88 11.17 -10.90
N LEU A 453 6.84 11.76 -11.51
CA LEU A 453 6.68 11.80 -12.95
C LEU A 453 7.62 12.79 -13.64
N VAL A 454 8.06 13.86 -12.98
CA VAL A 454 8.95 14.87 -13.58
C VAL A 454 10.27 14.24 -14.06
N GLY A 455 10.72 14.65 -15.24
CA GLY A 455 11.92 14.12 -15.89
C GLY A 455 11.74 12.75 -16.57
N THR A 456 10.61 12.06 -16.38
CA THR A 456 10.32 10.77 -17.03
C THR A 456 10.32 10.94 -18.57
N PRO A 457 11.02 10.08 -19.33
CA PRO A 457 11.06 10.19 -20.79
C PRO A 457 9.72 9.83 -21.43
N VAL A 458 9.40 10.53 -22.52
CA VAL A 458 8.22 10.31 -23.36
C VAL A 458 8.69 10.22 -24.81
N GLY A 459 8.45 9.07 -25.46
CA GLY A 459 8.82 8.86 -26.86
C GLY A 459 8.00 9.72 -27.82
N GLN A 460 8.58 10.07 -28.97
CA GLN A 460 7.84 10.79 -30.02
C GLN A 460 6.66 9.94 -30.50
N GLY A 461 5.44 10.49 -30.42
CA GLY A 461 4.21 9.80 -30.81
C GLY A 461 3.68 8.78 -29.79
N GLU A 462 4.29 8.63 -28.61
CA GLU A 462 3.75 7.75 -27.56
C GLU A 462 2.47 8.36 -26.95
N ALA A 463 1.30 7.84 -27.33
CA ALA A 463 0.03 8.19 -26.70
C ALA A 463 -0.07 7.72 -25.23
N VAL A 464 0.60 6.60 -24.88
CA VAL A 464 0.61 6.04 -23.52
C VAL A 464 2.05 5.65 -23.16
N PRO A 465 2.89 6.58 -22.66
CA PRO A 465 4.33 6.35 -22.50
C PRO A 465 4.64 5.20 -21.54
N LEU A 466 5.60 4.35 -21.88
CA LEU A 466 5.91 3.16 -21.08
C LEU A 466 6.60 3.52 -19.76
N ALA A 467 7.51 4.48 -19.78
CA ALA A 467 8.22 4.92 -18.57
C ALA A 467 7.27 5.55 -17.55
N VAL A 468 6.31 6.38 -17.99
CA VAL A 468 5.24 6.95 -17.15
C VAL A 468 4.43 5.84 -16.48
N GLN A 469 4.09 4.80 -17.24
CA GLN A 469 3.35 3.65 -16.70
C GLN A 469 4.13 2.85 -15.66
N HIS A 470 5.45 2.67 -15.83
CA HIS A 470 6.30 2.03 -14.82
C HIS A 470 6.36 2.87 -13.54
N VAL A 471 6.47 4.19 -13.65
CA VAL A 471 6.43 5.11 -12.51
C VAL A 471 5.09 4.98 -11.77
N VAL A 472 3.97 5.19 -12.46
CA VAL A 472 2.62 5.10 -11.88
C VAL A 472 2.39 3.74 -11.22
N ARG A 473 2.63 2.63 -11.93
CA ARG A 473 2.39 1.29 -11.38
C ARG A 473 3.35 0.94 -10.25
N SER A 474 4.55 1.54 -10.12
CA SER A 474 5.45 1.26 -8.98
C SER A 474 4.87 1.65 -7.62
N PHE A 475 4.03 2.71 -7.59
CA PHE A 475 3.28 3.15 -6.41
C PHE A 475 2.08 2.26 -6.08
N ASP A 476 1.64 1.39 -7.00
CA ASP A 476 0.46 0.53 -6.84
C ASP A 476 -0.83 1.35 -6.58
N PRO A 477 -1.34 2.11 -7.57
CA PRO A 477 -2.56 2.93 -7.43
C PRO A 477 -3.80 2.15 -7.00
N CYS A 478 -4.55 2.74 -6.07
CA CYS A 478 -5.91 2.35 -5.71
C CYS A 478 -6.75 3.61 -5.52
N MET A 479 -7.40 4.04 -6.60
CA MET A 479 -8.06 5.34 -6.72
C MET A 479 -9.46 5.37 -6.12
N VAL A 480 -10.09 4.23 -5.81
CA VAL A 480 -11.29 4.29 -4.97
C VAL A 480 -10.95 4.71 -3.54
N CYS A 481 -9.71 4.42 -3.08
CA CYS A 481 -9.18 4.81 -1.77
C CYS A 481 -8.66 6.26 -1.72
N THR A 482 -8.78 7.07 -2.78
CA THR A 482 -8.49 8.52 -2.72
C THR A 482 -9.71 9.38 -2.48
N VAL A 483 -10.93 8.81 -2.51
CA VAL A 483 -12.19 9.53 -2.80
C VAL A 483 -13.40 9.04 -1.99
N HIS A 484 -13.10 8.58 -0.77
CA HIS A 484 -14.03 8.20 0.28
C HIS A 484 -14.62 9.41 1.00
#